data_AF-A0A7S1G5B5-F1
#
_entry.id   AF-A0A7S1G5B5-F1
#
_cell.length_a   1.000
_cell.length_b   1.000
_cell.length_c   1.000
_cell.angle_alpha   90.00
_cell.angle_beta   90.00
_cell.angle_gamma   90.00
#
_symmetry.space_group_name_H-M   'P 1'
#
loop_
_entity.id
_entity.type
_entity.pdbx_description
1 polymer ?
#
loop_
_entity_poly.entity_id
_entity_poly.type
_entity_poly.pdbx_seq_one_letter_code
_entity_poly.pdbx_strand_id
1 'polypeptide(L)'
;GEDVRFELAVRDVPRAARLIVTVYSGDKALGWAGCPVFRFDEYMQDGDLELRLWPGRCSSPMRTSLENLFDSASGSVVLSFGDARSPPVLFTPWGEPLVRDDSLRLQAAAARLPVAPELAEAFEAPGMLQPLTPEQKAVIWEGRYRLSSVRKALPRFLQSVNWASRDDVAEAYRLLRVWEPPGPLEALQLLDMHYPDPNVRAYAVVCLERLPDDNLRLFMLQLTQALKFETFHDSSLARFLLRRALINPRFLGHMLFWLLKAELHNDDARDRCGALLEIYVRNCGVHRTGLGHQMFVMRKLGKVANAVKKLDTNRHSRRVQ
;
A
#
# COMPACT_ATOMS: atom_id res chain seq x y z
N GLY A 1 22.16 0.23 -25.04
CA GLY A 1 20.85 -0.08 -24.42
C GLY A 1 19.84 -0.28 -25.53
N GLU A 2 18.80 -1.06 -25.26
CA GLU A 2 17.62 -1.13 -26.13
C GLU A 2 16.56 -0.16 -25.60
N ASP A 3 15.96 0.62 -26.49
CA ASP A 3 14.91 1.55 -26.11
C ASP A 3 13.56 0.82 -26.03
N VAL A 4 12.94 0.82 -24.85
CA VAL A 4 11.60 0.27 -24.63
C VAL A 4 10.58 1.40 -24.67
N ARG A 5 9.61 1.32 -25.59
CA ARG A 5 8.53 2.31 -25.72
C ARG A 5 7.22 1.74 -25.19
N PHE A 6 6.51 2.53 -24.38
CA PHE A 6 5.20 2.18 -23.86
C PHE A 6 4.11 2.98 -24.58
N GLU A 7 2.95 2.36 -24.82
CA GLU A 7 1.75 3.02 -25.36
C GLU A 7 1.01 3.81 -24.27
N LEU A 8 1.73 4.61 -23.49
CA LEU A 8 1.18 5.44 -22.42
C LEU A 8 1.90 6.80 -22.43
N ALA A 9 1.14 7.88 -22.56
CA ALA A 9 1.71 9.22 -22.50
C ALA A 9 2.17 9.54 -21.07
N VAL A 10 3.27 10.29 -20.93
CA VAL A 10 3.84 10.66 -19.61
C VAL A 10 2.81 11.36 -18.71
N ARG A 11 1.94 12.21 -19.29
CA ARG A 11 0.88 12.93 -18.56
C ARG A 11 -0.17 12.01 -17.94
N ASP A 12 -0.31 10.80 -18.49
CA ASP A 12 -1.34 9.82 -18.15
C ASP A 12 -0.77 8.71 -17.22
N VAL A 13 0.51 8.81 -16.84
CA VAL A 13 1.14 7.90 -15.89
C VAL A 13 0.64 8.21 -14.47
N PRO A 14 0.01 7.25 -13.77
CA PRO A 14 -0.50 7.47 -12.42
C PRO A 14 0.62 7.56 -11.38
N ARG A 15 0.34 8.23 -10.25
CA ARG A 15 1.32 8.45 -9.16
C ARG A 15 1.95 7.17 -8.62
N ALA A 16 1.15 6.11 -8.55
CA ALA A 16 1.54 4.81 -8.02
C ALA A 16 2.11 3.85 -9.09
N ALA A 17 2.37 4.34 -10.31
CA ALA A 17 2.96 3.54 -11.37
C ALA A 17 4.32 2.96 -10.96
N ARG A 18 4.56 1.71 -11.37
CA ARG A 18 5.79 0.97 -11.12
C ARG A 18 6.27 0.35 -12.42
N LEU A 19 7.58 0.34 -12.60
CA LEU A 19 8.24 -0.39 -13.67
C LEU A 19 8.81 -1.67 -13.08
N ILE A 20 8.53 -2.81 -13.71
CA ILE A 20 9.01 -4.13 -13.27
C ILE A 20 9.65 -4.81 -14.48
N VAL A 21 10.87 -5.29 -14.30
CA VAL A 21 11.65 -5.99 -15.32
C VAL A 21 11.98 -7.39 -14.81
N THR A 22 11.87 -8.38 -15.68
CA THR A 22 12.32 -9.75 -15.43
C THR A 22 13.29 -10.15 -16.53
N VAL A 23 14.48 -10.60 -16.14
CA VAL A 23 15.53 -11.04 -17.03
C VAL A 23 15.38 -12.54 -17.27
N TYR A 24 15.41 -12.94 -18.55
CA TYR A 24 15.29 -14.33 -18.98
C TYR A 24 16.54 -14.80 -19.71
N SER A 25 16.84 -16.10 -19.59
CA SER A 25 17.77 -16.82 -20.46
C SER A 25 17.04 -18.00 -21.07
N GLY A 26 16.65 -17.88 -22.33
CA GLY A 26 15.63 -18.77 -22.92
C GLY A 26 14.32 -18.63 -22.15
N ASP A 27 13.72 -19.76 -21.76
CA ASP A 27 12.46 -19.77 -20.99
C ASP A 27 12.64 -19.63 -19.47
N LYS A 28 13.88 -19.58 -18.98
CA LYS A 28 14.17 -19.52 -17.55
C LYS A 28 14.29 -18.08 -17.07
N ALA A 29 13.43 -17.67 -16.14
CA ALA A 29 13.57 -16.42 -15.41
C ALA A 29 14.80 -16.48 -14.49
N LEU A 30 15.77 -15.60 -14.73
CA LEU A 30 17.00 -15.50 -13.94
C LEU A 30 16.79 -14.63 -12.71
N GLY A 31 16.15 -13.48 -12.89
CA GLY A 31 15.85 -12.57 -11.81
C GLY A 31 14.93 -11.44 -12.22
N TRP A 32 14.41 -10.70 -11.24
CA TRP A 32 13.53 -9.57 -11.47
C TRP A 32 13.86 -8.42 -10.52
N ALA A 33 13.58 -7.19 -10.97
CA ALA A 33 13.60 -6.01 -10.13
C ALA A 33 12.56 -5.01 -10.64
N GLY A 34 12.34 -3.94 -9.89
CA GLY A 34 11.52 -2.84 -10.32
C GLY A 34 11.79 -1.57 -9.54
N CYS A 35 11.08 -0.53 -9.91
CA CYS A 35 11.11 0.75 -9.20
C CYS A 35 9.78 1.47 -9.37
N PRO A 36 9.40 2.36 -8.43
CA PRO A 36 8.35 3.33 -8.67
C PRO A 36 8.77 4.27 -9.82
N VAL A 37 7.82 4.63 -10.69
CA VAL A 37 8.06 5.59 -11.78
C VAL A 37 8.22 7.02 -11.22
N PHE A 38 7.52 7.32 -10.13
CA PHE A 38 7.68 8.56 -9.37
C PHE A 38 8.33 8.26 -8.03
N ARG A 39 9.39 9.00 -7.69
CA ARG A 39 10.12 8.93 -6.42
C ARG A 39 9.28 9.40 -5.23
N PHE A 40 9.85 9.35 -4.03
CA PHE A 40 9.16 9.77 -2.80
C PHE A 40 8.87 11.29 -2.79
N ASP A 41 9.70 12.07 -3.47
CA ASP A 41 9.61 13.53 -3.63
C ASP A 41 8.70 13.96 -4.79
N GLU A 42 7.91 13.01 -5.33
CA GLU A 42 6.91 13.22 -6.39
C GLU A 42 7.49 13.51 -7.79
N TYR A 43 8.81 13.60 -7.93
CA TYR A 43 9.46 13.70 -9.24
C TYR A 43 9.52 12.35 -9.94
N MET A 44 9.38 12.36 -11.26
CA MET A 44 9.58 11.18 -12.10
C MET A 44 11.06 10.76 -12.05
N GLN A 45 11.33 9.45 -12.11
CA GLN A 45 12.70 8.93 -12.23
C GLN A 45 13.39 9.52 -13.47
N ASP A 46 14.68 9.83 -13.31
CA ASP A 46 15.58 10.34 -14.33
C ASP A 46 16.97 9.71 -14.19
N GLY A 47 17.76 9.75 -15.27
CA GLY A 47 19.10 9.18 -15.30
C GLY A 47 19.14 7.65 -15.22
N ASP A 48 20.27 7.14 -14.76
CA ASP A 48 20.55 5.71 -14.66
C ASP A 48 20.25 5.19 -13.24
N LEU A 49 19.44 4.14 -13.18
CA LEU A 49 19.07 3.47 -11.94
C LEU A 49 19.54 2.01 -11.99
N GLU A 50 20.58 1.70 -11.20
CA GLU A 50 21.01 0.32 -10.99
C GLU A 50 20.12 -0.37 -9.95
N LEU A 51 19.54 -1.52 -10.31
CA LEU A 51 18.65 -2.31 -9.48
C LEU A 51 19.19 -3.73 -9.30
N ARG A 52 19.39 -4.15 -8.06
CA ARG A 52 19.75 -5.53 -7.73
C ARG A 52 18.56 -6.47 -7.89
N LEU A 53 18.81 -7.58 -8.58
CA LEU A 53 17.79 -8.54 -8.95
C LEU A 53 17.44 -9.48 -7.77
N TRP A 54 16.15 -9.71 -7.58
CA TRP A 54 15.63 -10.86 -6.86
C TRP A 54 15.73 -12.11 -7.75
N PRO A 55 15.97 -13.30 -7.19
CA PRO A 55 16.03 -14.54 -7.97
C PRO A 55 14.67 -14.91 -8.57
N GLY A 56 14.68 -15.44 -9.79
CA GLY A 56 13.49 -15.98 -10.47
C GLY A 56 12.54 -14.92 -11.03
N ARG A 57 11.25 -15.27 -11.15
CA ARG A 57 10.19 -14.38 -11.66
C ARG A 57 9.56 -13.59 -10.52
N CYS A 58 9.13 -12.36 -10.81
CA CYS A 58 8.29 -11.58 -9.91
C CYS A 58 7.01 -12.36 -9.58
N SER A 59 6.80 -12.70 -8.30
CA SER A 59 5.64 -13.48 -7.85
C SER A 59 4.34 -12.68 -7.88
N SER A 60 4.43 -11.35 -7.71
CA SER A 60 3.30 -10.44 -7.82
C SER A 60 3.80 -9.03 -8.12
N PRO A 61 3.19 -8.31 -9.10
CA PRO A 61 3.55 -6.93 -9.39
C PRO A 61 3.23 -5.97 -8.22
N MET A 62 2.50 -6.45 -7.22
CA MET A 62 2.11 -5.68 -6.05
C MET A 62 3.14 -5.67 -4.93
N ARG A 63 4.22 -6.46 -5.03
CA ARG A 63 5.31 -6.46 -4.03
C ARG A 63 5.87 -5.04 -3.88
N THR A 64 6.15 -4.64 -2.64
CA THR A 64 6.74 -3.32 -2.35
C THR A 64 8.26 -3.33 -2.35
N SER A 65 8.89 -4.48 -2.09
CA SER A 65 10.34 -4.62 -2.21
C SER A 65 10.71 -4.92 -3.65
N LEU A 66 10.86 -3.85 -4.41
CA LEU A 66 11.11 -3.92 -5.84
C LEU A 66 12.60 -4.17 -6.18
N GLU A 67 13.50 -3.92 -5.24
CA GLU A 67 14.94 -4.19 -5.37
C GLU A 67 15.40 -5.17 -4.29
N ASN A 68 16.34 -6.06 -4.63
CA ASN A 68 16.95 -6.96 -3.66
C ASN A 68 18.10 -6.26 -2.93
N LEU A 69 17.78 -5.65 -1.79
CA LEU A 69 18.78 -4.94 -1.00
C LEU A 69 19.72 -5.87 -0.20
N PHE A 70 19.36 -7.15 -0.08
CA PHE A 70 19.99 -8.09 0.85
C PHE A 70 20.98 -9.05 0.19
N ASP A 71 20.79 -9.33 -1.11
CA ASP A 71 21.61 -10.28 -1.85
C ASP A 71 21.88 -9.78 -3.28
N SER A 72 23.08 -10.03 -3.77
CA SER A 72 23.54 -9.67 -5.11
C SER A 72 23.77 -10.90 -6.00
N ALA A 73 23.47 -12.12 -5.52
CA ALA A 73 23.75 -13.36 -6.23
C ALA A 73 23.03 -13.47 -7.59
N SER A 74 21.93 -12.75 -7.78
CA SER A 74 21.17 -12.74 -9.05
C SER A 74 21.61 -11.63 -10.01
N GLY A 75 22.62 -10.83 -9.68
CA GLY A 75 23.13 -9.72 -10.51
C GLY A 75 22.31 -8.42 -10.36
N SER A 76 22.58 -7.46 -11.25
CA SER A 76 21.88 -6.17 -11.33
C SER A 76 21.44 -5.86 -12.76
N VAL A 77 20.46 -4.98 -12.90
CA VAL A 77 20.02 -4.39 -14.16
C VAL A 77 20.07 -2.87 -14.04
N VAL A 78 20.51 -2.18 -15.09
CA VAL A 78 20.50 -0.72 -15.16
C VAL A 78 19.33 -0.27 -16.03
N LEU A 79 18.47 0.57 -15.47
CA LEU A 79 17.37 1.21 -16.19
C LEU A 79 17.71 2.67 -16.42
N SER A 80 17.81 3.07 -17.69
CA SER A 80 18.06 4.45 -18.10
C SER A 80 16.74 5.14 -18.48
N PHE A 81 16.31 6.15 -17.71
CA PHE A 81 15.08 6.90 -17.95
C PHE A 81 15.24 8.04 -18.98
N GLY A 82 16.40 8.10 -19.63
CA GLY A 82 16.85 9.19 -20.48
C GLY A 82 17.55 10.29 -19.67
N ASP A 83 18.15 11.25 -20.38
CA ASP A 83 18.82 12.40 -19.78
C ASP A 83 17.88 13.16 -18.83
N ALA A 84 18.47 13.73 -17.77
CA ALA A 84 17.76 14.57 -16.81
C ALA A 84 16.96 15.65 -17.55
N ARG A 85 15.63 15.51 -17.54
CA ARG A 85 14.74 16.46 -18.21
C ARG A 85 14.89 17.82 -17.54
N SER A 86 15.01 18.87 -18.34
CA SER A 86 15.01 20.25 -17.85
C SER A 86 13.82 21.01 -18.46
N PRO A 87 12.79 21.37 -17.68
CA PRO A 87 12.65 21.14 -16.23
C PRO A 87 12.33 19.66 -15.88
N PRO A 88 12.62 19.23 -14.63
CA PRO A 88 12.27 17.89 -14.17
C PRO A 88 10.74 17.72 -14.10
N VAL A 89 10.27 16.48 -14.31
CA VAL A 89 8.84 16.18 -14.34
C VAL A 89 8.33 15.92 -12.91
N LEU A 90 7.47 16.81 -12.42
CA LEU A 90 6.80 16.70 -11.13
C LEU A 90 5.38 16.14 -11.31
N PHE A 91 4.99 15.16 -10.50
CA PHE A 91 3.61 14.71 -10.46
C PHE A 91 2.68 15.79 -9.91
N THR A 92 1.58 16.07 -10.60
CA THR A 92 0.56 17.03 -10.14
C THR A 92 -0.77 16.29 -9.92
N PRO A 93 -1.18 16.06 -8.66
CA PRO A 93 -2.41 15.30 -8.36
C PRO A 93 -3.67 16.05 -8.78
N TRP A 94 -3.62 17.38 -8.72
CA TRP A 94 -4.72 18.25 -9.09
C TRP A 94 -4.41 18.76 -10.49
N GLY A 95 -5.24 18.37 -11.46
CA GLY A 95 -5.27 19.11 -12.72
C GLY A 95 -5.37 20.62 -12.43
N GLU A 96 -4.90 21.45 -13.37
CA GLU A 96 -4.85 22.90 -13.12
C GLU A 96 -6.14 23.41 -12.45
N PRO A 97 -6.04 24.27 -11.42
CA PRO A 97 -7.19 24.76 -10.62
C PRO A 97 -8.23 25.56 -11.43
N LEU A 98 -8.14 25.56 -12.76
CA LEU A 98 -8.98 26.29 -13.69
C LEU A 98 -10.33 25.60 -13.97
N VAL A 99 -10.49 24.31 -13.65
CA VAL A 99 -11.78 23.63 -13.82
C VAL A 99 -12.63 23.85 -12.57
N ARG A 100 -13.76 24.55 -12.73
CA ARG A 100 -14.77 24.73 -11.69
C ARG A 100 -15.22 23.36 -11.17
N ASP A 101 -15.00 23.10 -9.88
CA ASP A 101 -15.40 21.85 -9.23
C ASP A 101 -16.90 21.87 -8.92
N ASP A 102 -17.70 21.36 -9.87
CA ASP A 102 -19.16 21.22 -9.73
C ASP A 102 -19.56 19.87 -9.09
N SER A 103 -18.60 19.07 -8.58
CA SER A 103 -18.84 17.70 -8.11
C SER A 103 -19.90 17.62 -7.01
N LEU A 104 -19.92 18.58 -6.08
CA LEU A 104 -20.92 18.64 -5.02
C LEU A 104 -22.33 18.87 -5.57
N ARG A 105 -22.46 19.75 -6.57
CA ARG A 105 -23.75 20.03 -7.23
C ARG A 105 -24.24 18.82 -8.00
N LEU A 106 -23.36 18.16 -8.75
CA LEU A 106 -23.67 16.98 -9.54
C LEU A 106 -24.06 15.80 -8.64
N GLN A 107 -23.32 15.58 -7.55
CA GLN A 107 -23.68 14.59 -6.53
C GLN A 107 -25.05 14.89 -5.92
N ALA A 108 -25.31 16.13 -5.49
CA ALA A 108 -26.58 16.49 -4.87
C ALA A 108 -27.78 16.30 -5.82
N ALA A 109 -27.60 16.57 -7.11
CA ALA A 109 -28.60 16.31 -8.14
C ALA A 109 -28.79 14.80 -8.36
N ALA A 110 -27.71 14.04 -8.53
CA ALA A 110 -27.75 12.60 -8.79
C ALA A 110 -28.27 11.79 -7.60
N ALA A 111 -27.98 12.21 -6.35
CA ALA A 111 -28.43 11.53 -5.14
C ALA A 111 -29.97 11.46 -5.00
N ARG A 112 -30.70 12.35 -5.69
CA ARG A 112 -32.18 12.35 -5.73
C ARG A 112 -32.76 11.28 -6.66
N LEU A 113 -31.94 10.75 -7.57
CA LEU A 113 -32.37 9.71 -8.52
C LEU A 113 -32.33 8.34 -7.85
N PRO A 114 -33.22 7.39 -8.22
CA PRO A 114 -33.09 6.01 -7.80
C PRO A 114 -31.80 5.41 -8.35
N VAL A 115 -31.22 4.44 -7.64
CA VAL A 115 -30.12 3.62 -8.19
C VAL A 115 -30.74 2.68 -9.23
N ALA A 116 -30.28 2.76 -10.48
CA ALA A 116 -30.75 1.86 -11.52
C ALA A 116 -30.42 0.40 -11.17
N PRO A 117 -31.27 -0.58 -11.51
CA PRO A 117 -31.03 -2.00 -11.19
C PRO A 117 -29.68 -2.51 -11.73
N GLU A 118 -29.33 -2.14 -12.96
CA GLU A 118 -28.05 -2.50 -13.60
C GLU A 118 -26.85 -1.95 -12.83
N LEU A 119 -26.97 -0.71 -12.33
CA LEU A 119 -25.93 -0.08 -11.52
C LEU A 119 -25.80 -0.77 -10.16
N ALA A 120 -26.92 -1.10 -9.52
CA ALA A 120 -26.94 -1.85 -8.28
C ALA A 120 -26.28 -3.24 -8.44
N GLU A 121 -26.66 -3.98 -9.47
CA GLU A 121 -26.08 -5.27 -9.79
C GLU A 121 -24.57 -5.17 -10.05
N ALA A 122 -24.13 -4.16 -10.80
CA ALA A 122 -22.71 -3.97 -11.11
C ALA A 122 -21.83 -3.77 -9.87
N PHE A 123 -22.30 -3.03 -8.85
CA PHE A 123 -21.51 -2.83 -7.62
C PHE A 123 -21.79 -3.86 -6.52
N GLU A 124 -22.96 -4.50 -6.49
CA GLU A 124 -23.32 -5.53 -5.51
C GLU A 124 -22.97 -6.96 -5.94
N ALA A 125 -22.54 -7.17 -7.19
CA ALA A 125 -22.20 -8.48 -7.74
C ALA A 125 -21.34 -9.32 -6.77
N PRO A 126 -21.68 -10.61 -6.55
CA PRO A 126 -21.01 -11.43 -5.55
C PRO A 126 -19.52 -11.57 -5.85
N GLY A 127 -18.70 -11.25 -4.84
CA GLY A 127 -17.25 -11.31 -4.94
C GLY A 127 -16.61 -9.93 -5.11
N MET A 128 -16.55 -9.14 -4.02
CA MET A 128 -15.74 -7.91 -3.91
C MET A 128 -14.24 -8.09 -4.24
N LEU A 129 -13.80 -9.35 -4.38
CA LEU A 129 -12.45 -9.77 -4.74
C LEU A 129 -12.31 -10.13 -6.23
N GLN A 130 -13.41 -10.23 -6.98
CA GLN A 130 -13.35 -10.51 -8.42
C GLN A 130 -13.10 -9.21 -9.20
N PRO A 131 -12.23 -9.25 -10.23
CA PRO A 131 -12.05 -8.12 -11.13
C PRO A 131 -13.37 -7.78 -11.84
N LEU A 132 -13.68 -6.48 -11.92
CA LEU A 132 -14.81 -5.98 -12.70
C LEU A 132 -14.61 -6.22 -14.20
N THR A 133 -15.66 -6.67 -14.90
CA THR A 133 -15.64 -6.73 -16.36
C THR A 133 -15.62 -5.32 -16.97
N PRO A 134 -15.15 -5.14 -18.22
CA PRO A 134 -15.17 -3.84 -18.89
C PRO A 134 -16.56 -3.18 -18.89
N GLU A 135 -17.61 -3.96 -19.08
CA GLU A 135 -19.01 -3.50 -19.08
C GLU A 135 -19.43 -3.02 -17.70
N GLN A 136 -19.12 -3.79 -16.64
CA GLN A 136 -19.38 -3.37 -15.26
C GLN A 136 -18.64 -2.08 -14.91
N LYS A 137 -17.38 -1.94 -15.36
CA LYS A 137 -16.61 -0.71 -15.15
C LYS A 137 -17.27 0.48 -15.82
N ALA A 138 -17.75 0.33 -17.06
CA ALA A 138 -18.43 1.39 -17.79
C ALA A 138 -19.71 1.84 -17.05
N VAL A 139 -20.56 0.89 -16.64
CA VAL A 139 -21.80 1.17 -15.90
C VAL A 139 -21.51 1.90 -14.58
N ILE A 140 -20.53 1.43 -13.81
CA ILE A 140 -20.14 2.05 -12.53
C ILE A 140 -19.59 3.46 -12.76
N TRP A 141 -18.75 3.64 -13.79
CA TRP A 141 -18.16 4.94 -14.13
C TRP A 141 -19.21 5.95 -14.59
N GLU A 142 -20.18 5.54 -15.41
CA GLU A 142 -21.30 6.38 -15.84
C GLU A 142 -22.19 6.77 -14.64
N GLY A 143 -22.43 5.83 -13.72
CA GLY A 143 -23.19 6.03 -12.49
C GLY A 143 -22.45 6.75 -11.35
N ARG A 144 -21.19 7.19 -11.54
CA ARG A 144 -20.30 7.65 -10.46
C ARG A 144 -20.87 8.75 -9.55
N TYR A 145 -21.57 9.75 -10.10
CA TYR A 145 -22.18 10.82 -9.30
C TYR A 145 -23.35 10.32 -8.45
N ARG A 146 -24.07 9.30 -8.94
CA ARG A 146 -25.11 8.64 -8.15
C ARG A 146 -24.47 7.81 -7.05
N LEU A 147 -23.45 7.03 -7.37
CA LEU A 147 -22.76 6.15 -6.43
C LEU A 147 -21.99 6.89 -5.36
N SER A 148 -21.59 8.15 -5.57
CA SER A 148 -20.87 8.93 -4.57
C SER A 148 -21.67 9.21 -3.29
N SER A 149 -22.99 9.02 -3.32
CA SER A 149 -23.86 9.05 -2.13
C SER A 149 -24.09 7.66 -1.49
N VAL A 150 -23.54 6.60 -2.07
CA VAL A 150 -23.65 5.21 -1.60
C VAL A 150 -22.32 4.79 -0.97
N ARG A 151 -22.24 4.85 0.36
CA ARG A 151 -21.02 4.58 1.15
C ARG A 151 -20.26 3.33 0.73
N LYS A 152 -20.98 2.22 0.52
CA LYS A 152 -20.41 0.90 0.21
C LYS A 152 -19.89 0.76 -1.22
N ALA A 153 -20.25 1.68 -2.13
CA ALA A 153 -19.88 1.58 -3.53
C ALA A 153 -18.44 2.08 -3.83
N LEU A 154 -17.80 2.77 -2.87
CA LEU A 154 -16.49 3.39 -3.10
C LEU A 154 -15.40 2.43 -3.59
N PRO A 155 -15.20 1.24 -3.00
CA PRO A 155 -14.17 0.32 -3.48
C PRO A 155 -14.39 -0.10 -4.94
N ARG A 156 -15.64 -0.40 -5.31
CA ARG A 156 -16.01 -0.79 -6.68
C ARG A 156 -15.86 0.35 -7.68
N PHE A 157 -16.25 1.56 -7.28
CA PHE A 157 -16.00 2.76 -8.08
C PHE A 157 -14.50 2.93 -8.37
N LEU A 158 -13.64 2.81 -7.37
CA LEU A 158 -12.19 2.97 -7.56
C LEU A 158 -11.58 1.88 -8.45
N GLN A 159 -12.16 0.68 -8.48
CA GLN A 159 -11.79 -0.39 -9.41
C GLN A 159 -12.26 -0.14 -10.86
N SER A 160 -13.27 0.71 -11.05
CA SER A 160 -13.75 1.09 -12.39
C SER A 160 -12.98 2.25 -13.01
N VAL A 161 -12.22 3.02 -12.22
CA VAL A 161 -11.41 4.14 -12.71
C VAL A 161 -10.36 3.65 -13.70
N ASN A 162 -10.27 4.34 -14.83
CA ASN A 162 -9.15 4.17 -15.76
C ASN A 162 -7.93 4.95 -15.24
N TRP A 163 -7.06 4.28 -14.48
CA TRP A 163 -5.85 4.88 -13.93
C TRP A 163 -4.78 5.26 -14.97
N ALA A 164 -4.99 4.89 -16.24
CA ALA A 164 -4.17 5.30 -17.38
C ALA A 164 -4.74 6.53 -18.13
N SER A 165 -5.68 7.26 -17.50
CA SER A 165 -6.26 8.50 -18.01
C SER A 165 -6.16 9.57 -16.93
N ARG A 166 -5.39 10.64 -17.19
CA ARG A 166 -5.25 11.76 -16.24
C ARG A 166 -6.59 12.36 -15.85
N ASP A 167 -7.50 12.50 -16.82
CA ASP A 167 -8.78 13.16 -16.62
C ASP A 167 -9.72 12.32 -15.74
N ASP A 168 -9.72 11.00 -15.94
CA ASP A 168 -10.50 10.06 -15.11
C ASP A 168 -9.95 10.00 -13.68
N VAL A 169 -8.62 10.01 -13.50
CA VAL A 169 -7.97 10.07 -12.19
C VAL A 169 -8.31 11.39 -11.47
N ALA A 170 -8.24 12.51 -12.18
CA ALA A 170 -8.59 13.81 -11.61
C ALA A 170 -10.06 13.85 -11.17
N GLU A 171 -10.97 13.29 -11.96
CA GLU A 171 -12.38 13.17 -11.61
C GLU A 171 -12.60 12.26 -10.38
N ALA A 172 -11.91 11.12 -10.32
CA ALA A 172 -11.96 10.23 -9.15
C ALA A 172 -11.53 10.97 -7.88
N TYR A 173 -10.47 11.78 -7.93
CA TYR A 173 -10.04 12.59 -6.79
C TYR A 173 -11.03 13.68 -6.39
N ARG A 174 -11.72 14.33 -7.34
CA ARG A 174 -12.80 15.27 -7.01
C ARG A 174 -13.94 14.55 -6.30
N LEU A 175 -14.34 13.39 -6.82
CA LEU A 175 -15.41 12.57 -6.23
C LEU A 175 -15.04 12.07 -4.84
N LEU A 176 -13.79 11.69 -4.57
CA LEU A 176 -13.34 11.31 -3.22
C LEU A 176 -13.58 12.41 -2.18
N ARG A 177 -13.48 13.69 -2.55
CA ARG A 177 -13.69 14.82 -1.63
C ARG A 177 -15.14 14.97 -1.18
N VAL A 178 -16.07 14.62 -2.07
CA VAL A 178 -17.51 14.74 -1.82
C VAL A 178 -18.15 13.39 -1.48
N TRP A 179 -17.41 12.29 -1.61
CA TRP A 179 -17.93 10.94 -1.39
C TRP A 179 -18.48 10.78 0.03
N GLU A 180 -19.66 10.18 0.15
CA GLU A 180 -20.28 9.91 1.44
C GLU A 180 -19.38 8.95 2.25
N PRO A 181 -18.85 9.34 3.43
CA PRO A 181 -17.74 8.63 4.06
C PRO A 181 -18.00 7.12 4.26
N PRO A 182 -17.09 6.24 3.80
CA PRO A 182 -17.23 4.80 3.96
C PRO A 182 -17.20 4.37 5.43
N GLY A 183 -17.70 3.17 5.69
CA GLY A 183 -17.53 2.52 6.99
C GLY A 183 -16.07 2.07 7.20
N PRO A 184 -15.72 1.64 8.43
CA PRO A 184 -14.37 1.16 8.76
C PRO A 184 -13.89 0.00 7.90
N LEU A 185 -14.81 -0.91 7.53
CA LEU A 185 -14.47 -2.09 6.73
C LEU A 185 -14.12 -1.71 5.30
N GLU A 186 -14.92 -0.84 4.68
CA GLU A 186 -14.64 -0.34 3.34
C GLU A 186 -13.37 0.53 3.34
N ALA A 187 -13.17 1.38 4.34
CA ALA A 187 -11.93 2.15 4.48
C ALA A 187 -10.70 1.24 4.63
N LEU A 188 -10.80 0.17 5.42
CA LEU A 188 -9.72 -0.82 5.54
C LEU A 188 -9.44 -1.54 4.21
N GLN A 189 -10.48 -1.83 3.42
CA GLN A 189 -10.32 -2.42 2.09
C GLN A 189 -9.51 -1.51 1.15
N LEU A 190 -9.69 -0.19 1.22
CA LEU A 190 -8.92 0.78 0.43
C LEU A 190 -7.42 0.84 0.81
N LEU A 191 -7.00 0.13 1.85
CA LEU A 191 -5.59 -0.02 2.22
C LEU A 191 -4.99 -1.35 1.74
N ASP A 192 -5.76 -2.18 1.05
CA ASP A 192 -5.29 -3.41 0.42
C ASP A 192 -4.41 -3.13 -0.80
N MET A 193 -3.74 -4.17 -1.31
CA MET A 193 -2.84 -4.07 -2.46
C MET A 193 -3.55 -3.52 -3.72
N HIS A 194 -4.83 -3.83 -3.92
CA HIS A 194 -5.58 -3.39 -5.11
C HIS A 194 -5.77 -1.87 -5.20
N TYR A 195 -5.45 -1.12 -4.15
CA TYR A 195 -5.57 0.34 -4.08
C TYR A 195 -4.20 0.95 -3.76
N PRO A 196 -3.26 0.99 -4.73
CA PRO A 196 -1.91 1.49 -4.50
C PRO A 196 -1.82 3.02 -4.53
N ASP A 197 -2.88 3.70 -4.99
CA ASP A 197 -2.89 5.15 -5.13
C ASP A 197 -2.79 5.88 -3.77
N PRO A 198 -1.80 6.78 -3.58
CA PRO A 198 -1.59 7.42 -2.27
C PRO A 198 -2.74 8.35 -1.85
N ASN A 199 -3.49 8.96 -2.78
CA ASN A 199 -4.62 9.82 -2.42
C ASN A 199 -5.81 8.99 -1.94
N VAL A 200 -6.08 7.86 -2.61
CA VAL A 200 -7.08 6.88 -2.14
C VAL A 200 -6.73 6.36 -0.76
N ARG A 201 -5.47 5.96 -0.54
CA ARG A 201 -5.01 5.45 0.76
C ARG A 201 -5.03 6.53 1.85
N ALA A 202 -4.68 7.77 1.51
CA ALA A 202 -4.81 8.90 2.43
C ALA A 202 -6.27 9.16 2.83
N TYR A 203 -7.19 9.10 1.87
CA TYR A 203 -8.63 9.22 2.15
C TYR A 203 -9.13 8.11 3.08
N ALA A 204 -8.69 6.86 2.86
CA ALA A 204 -8.99 5.74 3.73
C ALA A 204 -8.54 5.99 5.18
N VAL A 205 -7.32 6.51 5.35
CA VAL A 205 -6.78 6.90 6.67
C VAL A 205 -7.62 8.00 7.31
N VAL A 206 -8.03 9.03 6.56
CA VAL A 206 -8.91 10.10 7.07
C VAL A 206 -10.24 9.54 7.60
N CYS A 207 -10.80 8.52 6.93
CA CYS A 207 -12.02 7.85 7.39
C CYS A 207 -11.79 7.08 8.70
N LEU A 208 -10.66 6.36 8.80
CA LEU A 208 -10.29 5.56 9.98
C LEU A 208 -9.86 6.41 11.19
N GLU A 209 -9.32 7.60 10.96
CA GLU A 209 -8.88 8.54 12.02
C GLU A 209 -10.04 8.92 12.96
N ARG A 210 -11.28 8.87 12.46
CA ARG A 210 -12.50 9.17 13.20
C ARG A 210 -12.86 8.08 14.22
N LEU A 211 -12.25 6.90 14.14
CA LEU A 211 -12.55 5.81 15.06
C LEU A 211 -11.97 6.05 16.45
N PRO A 212 -12.73 5.76 17.52
CA PRO A 212 -12.17 5.73 18.87
C PRO A 212 -11.17 4.58 18.99
N ASP A 213 -10.19 4.73 19.90
CA ASP A 213 -9.12 3.74 20.10
C ASP A 213 -9.65 2.32 20.38
N ASP A 214 -10.78 2.20 21.11
CA ASP A 214 -11.42 0.92 21.45
C ASP A 214 -11.93 0.15 20.23
N ASN A 215 -12.34 0.87 19.18
CA ASN A 215 -12.74 0.25 17.91
C ASN A 215 -11.53 0.07 17.00
N LEU A 216 -10.60 1.03 16.99
CA LEU A 216 -9.39 0.98 16.18
C LEU A 216 -8.53 -0.24 16.52
N ARG A 217 -8.44 -0.62 17.81
CA ARG A 217 -7.68 -1.79 18.27
C ARG A 217 -8.07 -3.09 17.55
N LEU A 218 -9.34 -3.21 17.11
CA LEU A 218 -9.86 -4.39 16.44
C LEU A 218 -9.26 -4.55 15.03
N PHE A 219 -8.75 -3.46 14.46
CA PHE A 219 -8.18 -3.41 13.10
C PHE A 219 -6.65 -3.24 13.11
N MET A 220 -6.02 -3.09 14.27
CA MET A 220 -4.58 -2.79 14.37
C MET A 220 -3.70 -3.83 13.69
N LEU A 221 -4.07 -5.11 13.76
CA LEU A 221 -3.36 -6.18 13.04
C LEU A 221 -3.41 -5.90 11.54
N GLN A 222 -4.61 -5.74 10.98
CA GLN A 222 -4.85 -5.53 9.56
C GLN A 222 -4.19 -4.23 9.06
N LEU A 223 -4.26 -3.15 9.83
CA LEU A 223 -3.60 -1.88 9.53
C LEU A 223 -2.07 -2.03 9.53
N THR A 224 -1.51 -2.79 10.47
CA THR A 224 -0.07 -3.07 10.49
C THR A 224 0.33 -3.92 9.28
N GLN A 225 -0.50 -4.88 8.86
CA GLN A 225 -0.25 -5.65 7.64
C GLN A 225 -0.34 -4.79 6.37
N ALA A 226 -1.25 -3.82 6.33
CA ALA A 226 -1.41 -2.91 5.19
C ALA A 226 -0.18 -2.01 4.95
N LEU A 227 0.69 -1.81 5.95
CA LEU A 227 1.99 -1.15 5.77
C LEU A 227 2.89 -1.87 4.74
N LYS A 228 2.67 -3.17 4.51
CA LYS A 228 3.38 -3.95 3.50
C LYS A 228 3.00 -3.58 2.06
N PHE A 229 1.94 -2.80 1.87
CA PHE A 229 1.50 -2.35 0.55
C PHE A 229 1.84 -0.87 0.29
N GLU A 230 2.40 -0.18 1.27
CA GLU A 230 2.85 1.21 1.11
C GLU A 230 4.11 1.27 0.23
N THR A 231 4.06 2.07 -0.83
CA THR A 231 5.20 2.24 -1.76
C THR A 231 6.43 2.83 -1.06
N PHE A 232 6.22 3.76 -0.12
CA PHE A 232 7.30 4.44 0.60
C PHE A 232 7.20 4.19 2.12
N HIS A 233 8.28 4.45 2.84
CA HIS A 233 8.29 4.36 4.32
C HIS A 233 7.41 5.43 4.95
N ASP A 234 7.47 6.64 4.40
CA ASP A 234 6.62 7.74 4.82
C ASP A 234 5.29 7.69 4.04
N SER A 235 4.21 7.42 4.75
CA SER A 235 2.87 7.31 4.19
C SER A 235 1.83 7.79 5.19
N SER A 236 0.63 8.11 4.69
CA SER A 236 -0.50 8.50 5.53
C SER A 236 -0.81 7.44 6.59
N LEU A 237 -0.74 6.16 6.24
CA LEU A 237 -0.99 5.05 7.15
C LEU A 237 0.09 4.94 8.24
N ALA A 238 1.37 5.05 7.85
CA ALA A 238 2.48 5.01 8.80
C ALA A 238 2.42 6.16 9.81
N ARG A 239 2.16 7.39 9.32
CA ARG A 239 1.97 8.58 10.17
C ARG A 239 0.77 8.41 11.11
N PHE A 240 -0.35 7.93 10.60
CA PHE A 240 -1.55 7.67 11.41
C PHE A 240 -1.27 6.69 12.56
N LEU A 241 -0.72 5.51 12.26
CA LEU A 241 -0.42 4.50 13.26
C LEU A 241 0.55 5.02 14.32
N LEU A 242 1.62 5.72 13.91
CA LEU A 242 2.57 6.33 14.84
C LEU A 242 1.92 7.39 15.72
N ARG A 243 1.11 8.30 15.15
CA ARG A 243 0.42 9.34 15.94
C ARG A 243 -0.48 8.72 17.00
N ARG A 244 -1.36 7.78 16.62
CA ARG A 244 -2.28 7.11 17.56
C ARG A 244 -1.51 6.32 18.63
N ALA A 245 -0.46 5.62 18.23
CA ALA A 245 0.40 4.89 19.15
C ALA A 245 1.11 5.80 20.16
N LEU A 246 1.58 6.97 19.74
CA LEU A 246 2.28 7.92 20.61
C LEU A 246 1.32 8.70 21.53
N ILE A 247 0.08 8.94 21.09
CA ILE A 247 -0.97 9.53 21.93
C ILE A 247 -1.41 8.55 23.01
N ASN A 248 -1.50 7.25 22.70
CA ASN A 248 -1.89 6.20 23.64
C ASN A 248 -0.84 5.05 23.73
N PRO A 249 0.34 5.29 24.33
CA PRO A 249 1.46 4.34 24.29
C PRO A 249 1.17 3.01 24.97
N ARG A 250 0.45 3.00 26.09
CA ARG A 250 0.20 1.78 26.87
C ARG A 250 -0.85 0.86 26.23
N PHE A 251 -1.60 1.36 25.25
CA PHE A 251 -2.66 0.61 24.59
C PHE A 251 -2.33 0.36 23.12
N LEU A 252 -2.62 1.33 22.24
CA LEU A 252 -2.35 1.20 20.81
C LEU A 252 -0.85 1.13 20.52
N GLY A 253 -0.04 1.91 21.24
CA GLY A 253 1.40 1.89 21.05
C GLY A 253 2.05 0.57 21.49
N HIS A 254 1.52 -0.08 22.52
CA HIS A 254 1.95 -1.40 22.95
C HIS A 254 1.63 -2.46 21.89
N MET A 255 0.42 -2.42 21.33
CA MET A 255 0.00 -3.30 20.26
C MET A 255 0.84 -3.09 19.00
N LEU A 256 0.99 -1.85 18.54
CA LEU A 256 1.79 -1.51 17.36
C LEU A 256 3.24 -1.98 17.50
N PHE A 257 3.86 -1.77 18.68
CA PHE A 257 5.23 -2.23 18.92
C PHE A 257 5.38 -3.73 18.67
N TRP A 258 4.50 -4.56 19.27
CA TRP A 258 4.62 -6.01 19.13
C TRP A 258 4.26 -6.50 17.73
N LEU A 259 3.27 -5.88 17.08
CA LEU A 259 2.90 -6.20 15.70
C LEU A 259 4.05 -5.89 14.74
N LEU A 260 4.66 -4.70 14.81
CA LEU A 260 5.83 -4.37 13.99
C LEU A 260 7.04 -5.25 14.33
N LYS A 261 7.25 -5.56 15.61
CA LYS A 261 8.37 -6.40 16.06
C LYS A 261 8.28 -7.81 15.50
N ALA A 262 7.08 -8.35 15.42
CA ALA A 262 6.82 -9.67 14.84
C ALA A 262 7.19 -9.72 13.35
N GLU A 263 7.09 -8.61 12.61
CA GLU A 263 7.34 -8.55 11.16
C GLU A 263 8.81 -8.38 10.77
N LEU A 264 9.73 -8.18 11.73
CA LEU A 264 11.16 -7.92 11.41
C LEU A 264 11.87 -9.10 10.72
N HIS A 265 11.30 -10.30 10.75
CA HIS A 265 11.84 -11.44 10.02
C HIS A 265 11.53 -11.36 8.51
N ASN A 266 10.48 -10.62 8.11
CA ASN A 266 10.03 -10.51 6.73
C ASN A 266 10.82 -9.42 6.00
N ASP A 267 11.61 -9.82 5.00
CA ASP A 267 12.44 -8.91 4.21
C ASP A 267 11.64 -7.79 3.53
N ASP A 268 10.36 -8.03 3.16
CA ASP A 268 9.52 -7.04 2.47
C ASP A 268 9.08 -5.88 3.39
N ALA A 269 9.08 -6.13 4.70
CA ALA A 269 8.57 -5.21 5.69
C ALA A 269 9.65 -4.73 6.68
N ARG A 270 10.78 -5.46 6.77
CA ARG A 270 11.80 -5.31 7.80
C ARG A 270 12.24 -3.86 7.99
N ASP A 271 12.65 -3.19 6.92
CA ASP A 271 13.21 -1.84 7.01
C ASP A 271 12.16 -0.81 7.42
N ARG A 272 10.95 -0.91 6.84
CA ARG A 272 9.81 -0.05 7.21
C ARG A 272 9.42 -0.27 8.67
N CYS A 273 9.22 -1.52 9.08
CA CYS A 273 8.86 -1.85 10.46
C CYS A 273 9.97 -1.44 11.45
N GLY A 274 11.24 -1.59 11.06
CA GLY A 274 12.40 -1.14 11.83
C GLY A 274 12.40 0.37 12.05
N ALA A 275 12.24 1.15 10.98
CA ALA A 275 12.17 2.61 11.04
C ALA A 275 11.01 3.09 11.93
N LEU A 276 9.81 2.51 11.77
CA LEU A 276 8.65 2.87 12.60
C LEU A 276 8.84 2.48 14.08
N LEU A 277 9.41 1.31 14.36
CA LEU A 277 9.77 0.90 15.72
C LEU A 277 10.77 1.86 16.36
N GLU A 278 11.78 2.27 15.60
CA GLU A 278 12.78 3.22 16.07
C GLU A 278 12.14 4.57 16.42
N ILE A 279 11.32 5.13 15.51
CA ILE A 279 10.59 6.37 15.76
C ILE A 279 9.71 6.23 17.01
N TYR A 280 8.96 5.14 17.14
CA TYR A 280 8.09 4.93 18.29
C TYR A 280 8.88 4.81 19.60
N VAL A 281 9.93 3.97 19.66
CA VAL A 281 10.75 3.75 20.86
C VAL A 281 11.50 5.02 21.29
N ARG A 282 11.90 5.87 20.34
CA ARG A 282 12.51 7.18 20.64
C ARG A 282 11.50 8.15 21.29
N ASN A 283 10.20 8.01 21.02
CA ASN A 283 9.18 9.01 21.37
C ASN A 283 8.10 8.51 22.35
N CYS A 284 8.05 7.24 22.74
CA CYS A 284 6.99 6.68 23.59
C CYS A 284 7.16 6.93 25.11
N GLY A 285 8.11 7.79 25.50
CA GLY A 285 8.36 8.19 26.89
C GLY A 285 8.64 7.00 27.81
N VAL A 286 8.05 7.01 29.01
CA VAL A 286 8.27 5.99 30.06
C VAL A 286 7.86 4.57 29.64
N HIS A 287 7.02 4.42 28.60
CA HIS A 287 6.64 3.11 28.10
C HIS A 287 7.85 2.33 27.55
N ARG A 288 8.87 3.03 27.05
CA ARG A 288 10.14 2.45 26.58
C ARG A 288 10.77 1.50 27.60
N THR A 289 10.77 1.88 28.88
CA THR A 289 11.34 1.06 29.97
C THR A 289 10.57 -0.25 30.12
N GLY A 290 9.24 -0.20 30.10
CA GLY A 290 8.38 -1.38 30.17
C GLY A 290 8.61 -2.34 29.00
N LEU A 291 8.72 -1.80 27.77
CA LEU A 291 9.06 -2.59 26.59
C LEU A 291 10.45 -3.23 26.70
N GLY A 292 11.42 -2.50 27.27
CA GLY A 292 12.76 -3.02 27.56
C GLY A 292 12.74 -4.25 28.46
N HIS A 293 11.98 -4.20 29.56
CA HIS A 293 11.81 -5.33 30.47
C HIS A 293 11.13 -6.52 29.78
N GLN A 294 10.05 -6.29 29.03
CA GLN A 294 9.37 -7.36 28.30
C GLN A 294 10.30 -8.01 27.26
N MET A 295 11.08 -7.22 26.52
CA MET A 295 12.07 -7.71 25.56
C MET A 295 13.18 -8.52 26.24
N PHE A 296 13.56 -8.19 27.47
CA PHE A 296 14.51 -8.98 28.24
C PHE A 296 13.92 -10.35 28.60
N VAL A 297 12.69 -10.38 29.11
CA VAL A 297 11.98 -11.62 29.44
C VAL A 297 11.81 -12.50 28.20
N MET A 298 11.33 -11.95 27.08
CA MET A 298 11.17 -12.70 25.83
C MET A 298 12.48 -13.33 25.34
N ARG A 299 13.60 -12.61 25.45
CA ARG A 299 14.93 -13.15 25.13
C ARG A 299 15.32 -14.31 26.05
N LYS A 300 15.04 -14.22 27.34
CA LYS A 300 15.32 -15.32 28.30
C LYS A 300 14.46 -16.54 28.01
N LEU A 301 13.15 -16.35 27.77
CA LEU A 301 12.25 -17.43 27.39
C LEU A 301 12.69 -18.11 26.09
N GLY A 302 13.09 -17.34 25.07
CA GLY A 302 13.62 -17.89 23.82
C GLY A 302 14.90 -18.72 24.02
N LYS A 303 15.81 -18.27 24.90
CA LYS A 303 17.02 -19.05 25.26
C LYS A 303 16.67 -20.38 25.93
N VAL A 304 15.75 -20.36 26.89
CA VAL A 304 15.28 -21.57 27.58
C VAL A 304 14.61 -22.52 26.59
N ALA A 305 13.69 -22.04 25.76
CA ALA A 305 13.01 -22.86 24.76
C ALA A 305 13.99 -23.52 23.78
N ASN A 306 15.01 -22.80 23.33
CA ASN A 306 16.05 -23.36 22.45
C ASN A 306 16.93 -24.40 23.16
N ALA A 307 17.22 -24.23 24.45
CA ALA A 307 17.96 -25.21 25.23
C ALA A 307 17.16 -26.52 25.38
N VAL A 308 15.86 -26.43 25.69
CA VAL A 308 14.98 -27.60 25.80
C VAL A 308 14.90 -28.36 24.47
N LYS A 309 14.66 -27.66 23.35
CA LYS A 309 14.60 -28.28 22.02
C LYS A 309 15.86 -29.07 21.66
N LYS A 310 17.05 -28.57 22.03
CA LYS A 310 18.33 -29.24 21.78
C LYS A 310 18.52 -30.50 22.63
N LEU A 311 17.96 -30.54 23.84
CA LEU A 311 18.02 -31.73 24.69
C LEU A 311 17.11 -32.83 24.18
N ASP A 312 15.93 -32.48 23.65
CA ASP A 312 15.00 -33.44 23.07
C ASP A 312 15.53 -34.06 21.78
N THR A 313 16.14 -33.29 20.88
CA THR A 313 16.79 -33.86 19.67
C THR A 313 17.92 -34.81 20.04
N ASN A 314 18.76 -34.46 21.01
CA ASN A 314 19.83 -35.34 21.49
C ASN A 314 19.30 -36.63 22.14
N ARG A 315 18.16 -36.59 22.82
CA ARG A 315 17.49 -37.79 23.37
C ARG A 315 16.91 -38.70 22.29
N HIS A 316 16.36 -38.14 21.21
CA HIS A 316 15.86 -38.92 20.07
C HIS A 316 17.01 -39.58 19.29
N SER A 317 18.11 -38.87 19.03
CA SER A 317 19.29 -39.44 18.37
C SER A 317 19.92 -40.60 19.16
N ARG A 318 19.87 -40.55 20.51
CA ARG A 318 20.37 -41.63 21.39
C ARG A 318 19.42 -42.84 21.52
N ARG A 319 18.17 -42.74 21.06
CA ARG A 319 17.18 -43.84 21.09
C ARG A 319 17.08 -44.60 19.76
N VAL A 320 17.65 -44.05 18.69
CA VAL A 320 17.63 -44.63 17.33
C VAL A 320 18.96 -45.32 17.00
N GLN A 321 19.94 -45.24 17.89
CA GLN A 321 21.16 -46.06 17.93
C GLN A 321 20.97 -47.20 18.92
#